data_AF-A0A1G3Q4J9-F1
#
_entry.id   AF-A0A1G3Q4J9-F1
#
_cell.length_a   1.000
_cell.length_b   1.000
_cell.length_c   1.000
_cell.angle_alpha   90.00
_cell.angle_beta   90.00
_cell.angle_gamma   90.00
#
_symmetry.space_group_name_H-M   'P 1'
#
loop_
_entity.id
_entity.type
_entity.pdbx_description
1 polymer ?
#
loop_
_entity_poly.entity_id
_entity_poly.type
_entity_poly.pdbx_seq_one_letter_code
_entity_poly.pdbx_strand_id
1 'polypeptide(L)'
;MKKSALIMGVVLSVIILAASAPAGASQSAVPFSSEVMTRIVKNIQDSEALLETAQGYLNQYRDVLCKIRELMVRGANGIYDEGDRWDLIKQVNECIGECERILEHAQFNGLKVFNNPETGESFHVYPVTLSPSETTFKITISSGKFNAAVLKKFTDSLKPTPLSMENGIAKVDELLTAVCMEAAKLGAYQSRMEYAARFANILANGGPAGSLDNYFIKLNLDIDTRLFTLAVQSASGIYCADDRKQIQMEFNELFDELKRYEKITGMKSMFNDLKNPTLLTQKDAEELMILMAGKFAESKKN
;
A
#
# COMPACT_ATOMS: atom_id res chain seq x y z
N MET A 1 -4.34 -6.96 3.08
CA MET A 1 -2.88 -7.19 3.03
C MET A 1 -2.28 -6.89 1.64
N LYS A 2 -2.17 -5.63 1.19
CA LYS A 2 -1.39 -5.27 -0.02
C LYS A 2 -0.11 -4.54 0.42
N LYS A 3 0.81 -5.21 1.11
CA LYS A 3 1.90 -4.58 1.89
C LYS A 3 3.32 -4.78 1.34
N SER A 4 3.49 -5.28 0.14
CA SER A 4 4.79 -5.73 -0.38
C SER A 4 4.97 -5.57 -1.88
N ALA A 5 3.90 -5.50 -2.68
CA ALA A 5 4.03 -5.28 -4.11
C ALA A 5 4.30 -3.84 -4.51
N LEU A 6 3.98 -2.91 -3.63
CA LEU A 6 3.96 -1.48 -3.93
C LEU A 6 5.34 -0.82 -3.79
N ILE A 7 6.36 -1.57 -3.37
CA ILE A 7 7.64 -1.05 -2.90
C ILE A 7 8.48 -0.45 -4.05
N MET A 8 8.27 -0.84 -5.31
CA MET A 8 9.28 -0.63 -6.35
C MET A 8 8.88 0.28 -7.53
N GLY A 9 7.59 0.55 -7.75
CA GLY A 9 7.18 1.24 -8.97
C GLY A 9 7.61 2.70 -9.13
N VAL A 10 7.78 3.52 -8.07
CA VAL A 10 8.18 4.96 -8.20
C VAL A 10 9.67 5.01 -8.33
N VAL A 11 10.39 4.15 -7.61
CA VAL A 11 11.84 4.00 -7.79
C VAL A 11 12.12 3.81 -9.27
N LEU A 12 11.36 2.94 -9.94
CA LEU A 12 11.49 2.75 -11.37
C LEU A 12 10.95 3.88 -12.24
N SER A 13 9.91 4.60 -11.84
CA SER A 13 9.40 5.76 -12.58
C SER A 13 10.39 6.93 -12.57
N VAL A 14 11.07 7.14 -11.43
CA VAL A 14 12.12 8.14 -11.23
C VAL A 14 13.43 7.69 -11.89
N ILE A 15 13.73 6.38 -11.89
CA ILE A 15 14.83 5.79 -12.67
C ILE A 15 14.56 5.91 -14.17
N ILE A 16 13.35 5.65 -14.69
CA ILE A 16 13.00 5.86 -16.12
C ILE A 16 13.20 7.32 -16.51
N LEU A 17 12.90 8.24 -15.61
CA LEU A 17 13.13 9.67 -15.80
C LEU A 17 14.64 10.01 -15.88
N ALA A 18 15.46 9.39 -15.03
CA ALA A 18 16.91 9.59 -14.99
C ALA A 18 17.68 8.78 -16.06
N ALA A 19 17.15 7.64 -16.48
CA ALA A 19 17.70 6.71 -17.48
C ALA A 19 17.33 7.09 -18.93
N SER A 20 16.73 8.26 -19.14
CA SER A 20 16.77 8.94 -20.45
C SER A 20 18.21 9.37 -20.82
N ALA A 21 19.17 9.26 -19.89
CA ALA A 21 20.58 9.26 -20.20
C ALA A 21 21.02 7.87 -20.74
N PRO A 22 21.70 7.79 -21.90
CA PRO A 22 22.16 6.52 -22.47
C PRO A 22 23.09 5.77 -21.51
N ALA A 23 23.02 4.44 -21.53
CA ALA A 23 23.85 3.55 -20.72
C ALA A 23 25.34 3.90 -20.87
N GLY A 24 26.01 4.26 -19.76
CA GLY A 24 27.43 4.67 -19.73
C GLY A 24 27.69 6.13 -19.34
N ALA A 25 26.66 6.91 -19.00
CA ALA A 25 26.80 8.29 -18.53
C ALA A 25 27.48 8.39 -17.15
N SER A 26 28.65 9.03 -17.11
CA SER A 26 29.29 9.55 -15.89
C SER A 26 28.36 10.54 -15.16
N GLN A 27 28.56 10.75 -13.84
CA GLN A 27 27.80 11.69 -12.98
C GLN A 27 27.57 13.10 -13.57
N SER A 28 28.31 13.49 -14.61
CA SER A 28 28.19 14.74 -15.37
C SER A 28 27.09 14.78 -16.43
N ALA A 29 26.35 13.69 -16.68
CA ALA A 29 25.38 13.57 -17.77
C ALA A 29 23.94 13.32 -17.28
N VAL A 30 23.57 13.86 -16.12
CA VAL A 30 22.15 14.01 -15.74
C VAL A 30 21.62 15.25 -16.46
N PRO A 31 20.64 15.16 -17.39
CA PRO A 31 20.26 16.27 -18.26
C PRO A 31 19.38 17.34 -17.58
N PHE A 32 19.30 17.36 -16.25
CA PHE A 32 18.38 18.20 -15.50
C PHE A 32 19.10 19.32 -14.75
N SER A 33 18.63 20.56 -14.92
CA SER A 33 19.03 21.70 -14.09
C SER A 33 18.82 21.37 -12.60
N SER A 34 19.72 21.84 -11.74
CA SER A 34 19.61 21.72 -10.27
C SER A 34 18.26 22.22 -9.73
N GLU A 35 17.65 23.17 -10.44
CA GLU A 35 16.31 23.69 -10.16
C GLU A 35 15.19 22.64 -10.35
N VAL A 36 15.31 21.78 -11.36
CA VAL A 36 14.32 20.73 -11.63
C VAL A 36 14.40 19.63 -10.59
N MET A 37 15.61 19.22 -10.20
CA MET A 37 15.81 18.22 -9.15
C MET A 37 15.30 18.70 -7.78
N THR A 38 15.53 19.98 -7.45
CA THR A 38 14.98 20.59 -6.23
C THR A 38 13.45 20.54 -6.21
N ARG A 39 12.79 20.79 -7.35
CA ARG A 39 11.33 20.67 -7.47
C ARG A 39 10.84 19.23 -7.31
N ILE A 40 11.56 18.25 -7.86
CA ILE A 40 11.23 16.84 -7.72
C ILE A 40 11.30 16.39 -6.25
N VAL A 41 12.38 16.73 -5.54
CA VAL A 41 12.54 16.39 -4.12
C VAL A 41 11.40 16.99 -3.30
N LYS A 42 11.05 18.25 -3.55
CA LYS A 42 9.94 18.91 -2.87
C LYS A 42 8.59 18.23 -3.13
N ASN A 43 8.29 17.89 -4.38
CA ASN A 43 7.05 17.18 -4.73
C ASN A 43 6.94 15.81 -4.07
N ILE A 44 8.07 15.10 -3.90
CA ILE A 44 8.12 13.82 -3.17
C ILE A 44 7.84 14.05 -1.69
N GLN A 45 8.47 15.06 -1.06
CA GLN A 45 8.22 15.40 0.35
C GLN A 45 6.77 15.82 0.61
N ASP A 46 6.17 16.61 -0.28
CA ASP A 46 4.75 16.99 -0.19
C ASP A 46 3.84 15.75 -0.32
N SER A 47 4.24 14.77 -1.14
CA SER A 47 3.51 13.51 -1.28
C SER A 47 3.65 12.61 -0.04
N GLU A 48 4.82 12.59 0.61
CA GLU A 48 5.03 11.88 1.87
C GLU A 48 4.15 12.46 2.98
N ALA A 49 4.12 13.79 3.11
CA ALA A 49 3.31 14.49 4.09
C ALA A 49 1.80 14.25 3.89
N LEU A 50 1.34 14.21 2.64
CA LEU A 50 -0.03 13.82 2.31
C LEU A 50 -0.33 12.39 2.78
N LEU A 51 0.54 11.43 2.47
CA LEU A 51 0.35 10.02 2.81
C LEU A 51 0.34 9.80 4.33
N GLU A 52 1.21 10.49 5.07
CA GLU A 52 1.22 10.46 6.53
C GLU A 52 -0.07 11.03 7.12
N THR A 53 -0.54 12.16 6.58
CA THR A 53 -1.82 12.76 6.98
C THR A 53 -2.97 11.78 6.75
N ALA A 54 -3.02 11.15 5.57
CA ALA A 54 -4.01 10.12 5.25
C ALA A 54 -3.95 8.91 6.20
N GLN A 55 -2.75 8.42 6.50
CA GLN A 55 -2.55 7.30 7.42
C GLN A 55 -3.00 7.63 8.84
N GLY A 56 -2.77 8.88 9.30
CA GLY A 56 -3.24 9.37 10.58
C GLY A 56 -4.76 9.32 10.72
N TYR A 57 -5.48 9.81 9.70
CA TYR A 57 -6.95 9.74 9.67
C TYR A 57 -7.47 8.29 9.61
N LEU A 58 -6.87 7.41 8.80
CA LEU A 58 -7.27 5.99 8.76
C LEU A 58 -7.06 5.28 10.10
N ASN A 59 -6.00 5.62 10.85
CA ASN A 59 -5.76 5.04 12.16
C ASN A 59 -6.86 5.46 13.15
N GLN A 60 -7.21 6.75 13.20
CA GLN A 60 -8.31 7.23 14.04
C GLN A 60 -9.63 6.54 13.65
N TYR A 61 -9.92 6.46 12.36
CA TYR A 61 -11.12 5.80 11.84
C TYR A 61 -11.18 4.31 12.26
N ARG A 62 -10.06 3.59 12.12
CA ARG A 62 -9.94 2.18 12.54
C ARG A 62 -10.19 2.02 14.04
N ASP A 63 -9.66 2.91 14.88
CA ASP A 63 -9.82 2.82 16.33
C ASP A 63 -11.29 3.02 16.74
N VAL A 64 -12.02 3.90 16.06
CA VAL A 64 -13.48 4.05 16.23
C VAL A 64 -14.23 2.81 15.77
N LEU A 65 -13.87 2.19 14.63
CA LEU A 65 -14.46 0.92 14.20
C LEU A 65 -14.22 -0.22 15.21
N CYS A 66 -13.03 -0.30 15.80
CA CYS A 66 -12.75 -1.27 16.86
C CYS A 66 -13.66 -1.07 18.07
N LYS A 67 -13.97 0.18 18.43
CA LYS A 67 -14.94 0.50 19.49
C LYS A 67 -16.36 0.09 19.11
N ILE A 68 -16.78 0.32 17.85
CA ILE A 68 -18.08 -0.17 17.36
C ILE A 68 -18.15 -1.70 17.47
N ARG A 69 -17.08 -2.41 17.07
CA ARG A 69 -16.99 -3.86 17.21
C ARG A 69 -17.15 -4.32 18.65
N GLU A 70 -16.50 -3.63 19.59
CA GLU A 70 -16.63 -3.92 21.01
C GLU A 70 -18.08 -3.77 21.51
N LEU A 71 -18.75 -2.68 21.13
CA LEU A 71 -20.17 -2.45 21.46
C LEU A 71 -21.08 -3.54 20.86
N MET A 72 -20.82 -3.97 19.63
CA MET A 72 -21.56 -5.05 18.97
C MET A 72 -21.38 -6.40 19.67
N VAL A 73 -20.15 -6.74 20.06
CA VAL A 73 -19.86 -7.97 20.85
C VAL A 73 -20.58 -7.93 22.20
N ARG A 74 -20.64 -6.78 22.85
CA ARG A 74 -21.42 -6.60 24.09
C ARG A 74 -22.91 -6.81 23.82
N GLY A 75 -23.48 -6.17 22.79
CA GLY A 75 -24.90 -6.27 22.45
C GLY A 75 -25.35 -7.64 21.96
N ALA A 76 -24.45 -8.43 21.38
CA ALA A 76 -24.68 -9.82 20.97
C ALA A 76 -24.82 -10.76 22.17
N ASN A 77 -24.35 -10.38 23.36
CA ASN A 77 -24.50 -11.20 24.55
C ASN A 77 -25.99 -11.34 24.94
N GLY A 78 -26.41 -12.56 25.24
CA GLY A 78 -27.80 -12.91 25.58
C GLY A 78 -28.28 -12.37 26.93
N ILE A 79 -27.39 -11.84 27.78
CA ILE A 79 -27.75 -11.29 29.10
C ILE A 79 -28.41 -9.91 29.07
N TYR A 80 -28.19 -9.14 28.00
CA TYR A 80 -28.77 -7.80 27.86
C TYR A 80 -30.23 -7.90 27.44
N ASP A 81 -31.06 -6.96 27.89
CA ASP A 81 -32.43 -6.85 27.40
C ASP A 81 -32.53 -6.00 26.13
N GLU A 82 -33.74 -5.73 25.64
CA GLU A 82 -33.93 -4.91 24.44
C GLU A 82 -33.60 -3.43 24.68
N GLY A 83 -33.87 -2.91 25.87
CA GLY A 83 -33.58 -1.52 26.26
C GLY A 83 -32.09 -1.26 26.33
N ASP A 84 -31.34 -2.17 26.96
CA ASP A 84 -29.88 -2.11 27.02
C ASP A 84 -29.25 -2.13 25.62
N ARG A 85 -29.78 -2.96 24.71
CA ARG A 85 -29.32 -3.01 23.32
C ARG A 85 -29.61 -1.73 22.57
N TRP A 86 -30.72 -1.05 22.85
CA TRP A 86 -30.99 0.27 22.28
C TRP A 86 -29.97 1.31 22.70
N ASP A 87 -29.56 1.31 23.97
CA ASP A 87 -28.53 2.24 24.44
C ASP A 87 -27.14 1.93 23.86
N LEU A 88 -26.83 0.66 23.62
CA LEU A 88 -25.63 0.27 22.87
C LEU A 88 -25.70 0.73 21.40
N ILE A 89 -26.85 0.57 20.73
CA ILE A 89 -27.03 1.05 19.35
C ILE A 89 -26.87 2.58 19.27
N LYS A 90 -27.35 3.33 20.26
CA LYS A 90 -27.13 4.79 20.32
C LYS A 90 -25.64 5.13 20.37
N GLN A 91 -24.86 4.45 21.21
CA GLN A 91 -23.41 4.64 21.27
C GLN A 91 -22.72 4.25 19.96
N VAL A 92 -23.20 3.19 19.29
CA VAL A 92 -22.73 2.84 17.95
C VAL A 92 -23.00 3.96 16.96
N ASN A 93 -24.19 4.55 16.98
CA ASN A 93 -24.55 5.65 16.07
C ASN A 93 -23.69 6.89 16.30
N GLU A 94 -23.36 7.21 17.55
CA GLU A 94 -22.41 8.29 17.88
C GLU A 94 -21.01 7.98 17.32
N CYS A 95 -20.53 6.74 17.47
CA CYS A 95 -19.25 6.33 16.89
C CYS A 95 -19.27 6.38 15.36
N ILE A 96 -20.40 6.08 14.73
CA ILE A 96 -20.57 6.19 13.28
C ILE A 96 -20.53 7.66 12.85
N GLY A 97 -21.19 8.56 13.57
CA GLY A 97 -21.10 10.00 13.32
C GLY A 97 -19.66 10.51 13.44
N GLU A 98 -18.88 9.97 14.38
CA GLU A 98 -17.46 10.28 14.50
C GLU A 98 -16.64 9.74 13.31
N CYS A 99 -16.93 8.53 12.83
CA CYS A 99 -16.35 7.99 11.59
C CYS A 99 -16.62 8.90 10.38
N GLU A 100 -17.85 9.39 10.22
CA GLU A 100 -18.22 10.33 9.15
C GLU A 100 -17.46 11.64 9.29
N ARG A 101 -17.39 12.21 10.51
CA ARG A 101 -16.63 13.42 10.80
C ARG A 101 -15.15 13.26 10.44
N ILE A 102 -14.51 12.13 10.77
CA ILE A 102 -13.12 11.86 10.42
C ILE A 102 -12.91 11.90 8.90
N LEU A 103 -13.80 11.27 8.13
CA LEU A 103 -13.71 11.26 6.66
C LEU A 103 -13.96 12.65 6.05
N GLU A 104 -14.87 13.44 6.63
CA GLU A 104 -15.20 14.77 6.14
C GLU A 104 -14.10 15.81 6.39
N HIS A 105 -13.46 15.73 7.55
CA HIS A 105 -12.40 16.64 7.98
C HIS A 105 -11.00 16.19 7.55
N ALA A 106 -10.86 15.01 6.96
CA ALA A 106 -9.59 14.53 6.44
C ALA A 106 -9.11 15.38 5.26
N GLN A 107 -8.22 16.34 5.57
CA GLN A 107 -7.71 17.32 4.63
C GLN A 107 -6.18 17.45 4.69
N PHE A 108 -5.60 17.73 3.53
CA PHE A 108 -4.20 18.09 3.36
C PHE A 108 -4.13 19.31 2.43
N ASN A 109 -3.47 20.39 2.87
CA ASN A 109 -3.41 21.66 2.12
C ASN A 109 -4.78 22.17 1.62
N GLY A 110 -5.84 21.99 2.42
CA GLY A 110 -7.21 22.40 2.09
C GLY A 110 -7.93 21.49 1.08
N LEU A 111 -7.28 20.41 0.62
CA LEU A 111 -7.88 19.39 -0.25
C LEU A 111 -8.31 18.18 0.57
N LYS A 112 -9.45 17.57 0.23
CA LYS A 112 -9.89 16.34 0.87
C LYS A 112 -8.97 15.17 0.51
N VAL A 113 -8.64 14.37 1.52
CA VAL A 113 -7.75 13.21 1.39
C VAL A 113 -8.51 11.96 0.95
N PHE A 114 -9.76 11.81 1.39
CA PHE A 114 -10.62 10.68 1.03
C PHE A 114 -11.77 11.12 0.14
N ASN A 115 -12.18 10.20 -0.73
CA ASN A 115 -13.13 10.50 -1.78
C ASN A 115 -14.55 10.82 -1.27
N ASN A 116 -15.29 11.64 -2.02
CA ASN A 116 -16.74 11.76 -1.91
C ASN A 116 -17.41 10.73 -2.85
N PRO A 117 -18.17 9.76 -2.34
CA PRO A 117 -18.85 8.78 -3.18
C PRO A 117 -19.97 9.36 -4.08
N GLU A 118 -20.42 10.59 -3.85
CA GLU A 118 -21.56 11.18 -4.59
C GLU A 118 -21.18 11.72 -5.98
N THR A 119 -19.92 12.08 -6.21
CA THR A 119 -19.49 12.62 -7.51
C THR A 119 -18.84 11.58 -8.42
N GLY A 120 -18.48 10.39 -7.91
CA GLY A 120 -17.79 9.34 -8.67
C GLY A 120 -16.38 9.72 -9.15
N GLU A 121 -15.97 10.97 -8.96
CA GLU A 121 -14.64 11.46 -9.25
C GLU A 121 -13.67 10.84 -8.26
N SER A 122 -12.61 10.19 -8.73
CA SER A 122 -11.50 9.79 -7.86
C SER A 122 -10.73 11.06 -7.53
N PHE A 123 -11.17 11.82 -6.53
CA PHE A 123 -10.56 13.12 -6.27
C PHE A 123 -9.14 12.89 -5.72
N HIS A 124 -8.17 13.31 -6.56
CA HIS A 124 -6.73 13.35 -6.38
C HIS A 124 -5.96 12.03 -6.54
N VAL A 125 -5.78 11.67 -7.81
CA VAL A 125 -4.43 11.40 -8.31
C VAL A 125 -3.58 12.62 -7.96
N TYR A 126 -2.66 12.50 -7.01
CA TYR A 126 -1.53 13.43 -6.97
C TYR A 126 -0.54 12.92 -8.01
N PRO A 127 -0.49 13.51 -9.21
CA PRO A 127 0.60 13.18 -10.10
C PRO A 127 1.85 13.75 -9.42
N VAL A 128 2.73 12.88 -8.97
CA VAL A 128 4.14 13.29 -8.91
C VAL A 128 4.54 13.40 -10.38
N THR A 129 4.28 14.55 -10.98
CA THR A 129 4.70 14.87 -12.35
C THR A 129 6.20 15.09 -12.30
N LEU A 130 6.93 14.05 -12.67
CA LEU A 130 8.38 14.06 -12.67
C LEU A 130 8.94 14.72 -13.95
N SER A 131 8.13 14.97 -15.00
CA SER A 131 8.55 15.67 -16.24
C SER A 131 7.36 16.13 -17.10
N PRO A 132 7.56 16.99 -18.12
CA PRO A 132 6.49 17.52 -18.98
C PRO A 132 5.79 16.47 -19.87
N SER A 133 6.35 15.27 -19.99
CA SER A 133 5.83 14.18 -20.82
C SER A 133 5.42 12.97 -19.96
N GLU A 134 4.14 12.98 -19.55
CA GLU A 134 3.23 11.84 -19.39
C GLU A 134 3.57 10.63 -18.48
N THR A 135 4.66 10.62 -17.71
CA THR A 135 4.84 9.60 -16.64
C THR A 135 4.31 10.13 -15.30
N THR A 136 2.98 10.12 -15.14
CA THR A 136 2.34 10.49 -13.87
C THR A 136 2.27 9.27 -12.94
N PHE A 137 2.98 9.33 -11.81
CA PHE A 137 2.72 8.39 -10.73
C PHE A 137 1.42 8.78 -10.04
N LYS A 138 0.43 7.87 -10.04
CA LYS A 138 -0.90 8.12 -9.46
C LYS A 138 -1.03 7.48 -8.09
N ILE A 139 -1.14 8.31 -7.05
CA ILE A 139 -1.61 7.88 -5.73
C ILE A 139 -3.13 7.88 -5.76
N THR A 140 -3.76 6.74 -5.46
CA THR A 140 -5.22 6.65 -5.34
C THR A 140 -5.57 6.30 -3.91
N ILE A 141 -6.32 7.17 -3.24
CA ILE A 141 -6.85 6.95 -1.90
C ILE A 141 -8.36 6.82 -2.00
N SER A 142 -8.93 5.69 -1.60
CA SER A 142 -10.36 5.40 -1.78
C SER A 142 -11.06 5.01 -0.49
N SER A 143 -12.12 5.75 -0.17
CA SER A 143 -13.09 5.46 0.89
C SER A 143 -14.28 4.61 0.41
N GLY A 144 -14.30 4.16 -0.85
CA GLY A 144 -15.51 3.60 -1.47
C GLY A 144 -16.15 2.42 -0.74
N LYS A 145 -15.38 1.68 0.06
CA LYS A 145 -15.86 0.53 0.85
C LYS A 145 -16.16 0.87 2.32
N PHE A 146 -15.86 2.07 2.79
CA PHE A 146 -16.04 2.51 4.18
C PHE A 146 -16.54 3.96 4.26
N ASN A 147 -17.32 4.40 3.28
CA ASN A 147 -17.87 5.76 3.24
C ASN A 147 -19.16 5.89 4.07
N ALA A 148 -19.64 7.13 4.21
CA ALA A 148 -20.88 7.46 4.90
C ALA A 148 -22.09 6.65 4.39
N ALA A 149 -22.21 6.42 3.09
CA ALA A 149 -23.31 5.62 2.54
C ALA A 149 -23.28 4.14 3.00
N VAL A 150 -22.09 3.55 3.12
CA VAL A 150 -21.91 2.19 3.67
C VAL A 150 -22.23 2.18 5.16
N LEU A 151 -21.76 3.18 5.92
CA LEU A 151 -22.02 3.32 7.35
C LEU A 151 -23.52 3.54 7.66
N LYS A 152 -24.21 4.33 6.85
CA LYS A 152 -25.64 4.57 6.98
C LYS A 152 -26.44 3.29 6.73
N LYS A 153 -26.13 2.53 5.67
CA LYS A 153 -26.75 1.23 5.41
C LYS A 153 -26.52 0.24 6.55
N PHE A 154 -25.34 0.27 7.18
CA PHE A 154 -25.05 -0.52 8.37
C PHE A 154 -25.96 -0.11 9.52
N THR A 155 -26.03 1.19 9.82
CA THR A 155 -26.90 1.74 10.88
C THR A 155 -28.37 1.37 10.70
N ASP A 156 -28.91 1.57 9.49
CA ASP A 156 -30.32 1.30 9.16
C ASP A 156 -30.68 -0.18 9.29
N SER A 157 -29.67 -1.08 9.25
CA SER A 157 -29.86 -2.52 9.39
C SER A 157 -29.90 -3.00 10.85
N LEU A 158 -29.44 -2.18 11.81
CA LEU A 158 -29.33 -2.56 13.20
C LEU A 158 -30.70 -2.59 13.89
N LYS A 159 -30.96 -3.71 14.56
CA LYS A 159 -32.12 -3.93 15.43
C LYS A 159 -31.63 -4.33 16.83
N PRO A 160 -32.40 -4.08 17.90
CA PRO A 160 -32.02 -4.43 19.27
C PRO A 160 -32.18 -5.94 19.55
N THR A 161 -31.64 -6.79 18.67
CA THR A 161 -31.70 -8.25 18.79
C THR A 161 -30.29 -8.84 18.77
N PRO A 162 -30.04 -9.96 19.48
CA PRO A 162 -28.73 -10.61 19.47
C PRO A 162 -28.23 -10.93 18.05
N LEU A 163 -29.11 -11.50 17.21
CA LEU A 163 -28.78 -11.85 15.83
C LEU A 163 -28.38 -10.62 14.99
N SER A 164 -29.04 -9.47 15.19
CA SER A 164 -28.66 -8.24 14.48
C SER A 164 -27.29 -7.74 14.92
N MET A 165 -26.95 -7.85 16.20
CA MET A 165 -25.65 -7.46 16.73
C MET A 165 -24.55 -8.39 16.20
N GLU A 166 -24.79 -9.70 16.14
CA GLU A 166 -23.87 -10.68 15.54
C GLU A 166 -23.61 -10.41 14.05
N ASN A 167 -24.67 -10.17 13.27
CA ASN A 167 -24.52 -9.74 11.87
C ASN A 167 -23.78 -8.39 11.77
N GLY A 168 -23.98 -7.52 12.76
CA GLY A 168 -23.28 -6.26 12.87
C GLY A 168 -21.76 -6.43 13.03
N ILE A 169 -21.32 -7.40 13.84
CA ILE A 169 -19.90 -7.75 14.01
C ILE A 169 -19.28 -8.11 12.66
N ALA A 170 -19.93 -9.00 11.90
CA ALA A 170 -19.42 -9.41 10.57
C ALA A 170 -19.28 -8.20 9.63
N LYS A 171 -20.24 -7.27 9.67
CA LYS A 171 -20.17 -6.06 8.83
C LYS A 171 -19.07 -5.09 9.26
N VAL A 172 -18.85 -4.94 10.56
CA VAL A 172 -17.73 -4.13 11.08
C VAL A 172 -16.39 -4.77 10.75
N ASP A 173 -16.28 -6.11 10.77
CA ASP A 173 -15.07 -6.82 10.37
C ASP A 173 -14.77 -6.64 8.85
N GLU A 174 -15.80 -6.61 8.00
CA GLU A 174 -15.64 -6.22 6.58
C GLU A 174 -15.11 -4.78 6.43
N LEU A 175 -15.66 -3.83 7.20
CA LEU A 175 -15.22 -2.43 7.20
C LEU A 175 -13.78 -2.28 7.70
N LEU A 176 -13.44 -2.92 8.82
CA LEU A 176 -12.09 -2.97 9.37
C LEU A 176 -11.10 -3.55 8.36
N THR A 177 -11.51 -4.61 7.65
CA THR A 177 -10.72 -5.21 6.57
C THR A 177 -10.50 -4.21 5.44
N ALA A 178 -11.53 -3.47 5.02
CA ALA A 178 -11.42 -2.45 3.99
C ALA A 178 -10.48 -1.30 4.39
N VAL A 179 -10.59 -0.79 5.62
CA VAL A 179 -9.70 0.26 6.16
C VAL A 179 -8.27 -0.23 6.28
N CYS A 180 -8.06 -1.45 6.79
CA CYS A 180 -6.73 -2.06 6.87
C CYS A 180 -6.12 -2.28 5.48
N MET A 181 -6.94 -2.60 4.47
CA MET A 181 -6.49 -2.69 3.08
C MET A 181 -6.05 -1.34 2.52
N GLU A 182 -6.74 -0.25 2.87
CA GLU A 182 -6.38 1.09 2.42
C GLU A 182 -5.10 1.60 3.12
N ALA A 183 -5.01 1.44 4.45
CA ALA A 183 -3.80 1.72 5.23
C ALA A 183 -2.58 0.93 4.73
N ALA A 184 -2.78 -0.33 4.32
CA ALA A 184 -1.73 -1.12 3.69
C ALA A 184 -1.23 -0.49 2.38
N LYS A 185 -2.13 0.03 1.53
CA LYS A 185 -1.74 0.72 0.29
C LYS A 185 -0.98 2.01 0.60
N LEU A 186 -1.45 2.82 1.55
CA LEU A 186 -0.77 4.06 1.93
C LEU A 186 0.63 3.82 2.47
N GLY A 187 0.81 2.85 3.37
CA GLY A 187 2.14 2.50 3.88
C GLY A 187 3.08 2.04 2.78
N ALA A 188 2.56 1.37 1.75
CA ALA A 188 3.37 0.94 0.64
C ALA A 188 3.66 2.08 -0.37
N TYR A 189 2.76 3.08 -0.49
CA TYR A 189 3.08 4.36 -1.14
C TYR A 189 4.16 5.16 -0.36
N GLN A 190 4.17 5.11 0.98
CA GLN A 190 5.19 5.77 1.80
C GLN A 190 6.58 5.19 1.56
N SER A 191 6.73 3.85 1.64
CA SER A 191 8.03 3.21 1.34
C SER A 191 8.50 3.57 -0.07
N ARG A 192 7.57 3.59 -1.02
CA ARG A 192 7.83 3.96 -2.41
C ARG A 192 8.31 5.41 -2.56
N MET A 193 7.79 6.35 -1.78
CA MET A 193 8.26 7.75 -1.75
C MET A 193 9.60 7.89 -1.06
N GLU A 194 9.86 7.16 0.02
CA GLU A 194 11.13 7.22 0.74
C GLU A 194 12.31 6.80 -0.15
N TYR A 195 12.13 5.74 -0.93
CA TYR A 195 13.11 5.32 -1.93
C TYR A 195 13.31 6.37 -3.03
N ALA A 196 12.22 6.96 -3.53
CA ALA A 196 12.27 8.03 -4.51
C ALA A 196 13.02 9.26 -3.99
N ALA A 197 12.77 9.66 -2.74
CA ALA A 197 13.40 10.77 -2.06
C ALA A 197 14.90 10.53 -1.90
N ARG A 198 15.30 9.33 -1.46
CA ARG A 198 16.71 8.94 -1.33
C ARG A 198 17.43 9.02 -2.68
N PHE A 199 16.83 8.49 -3.74
CA PHE A 199 17.41 8.55 -5.08
C PHE A 199 17.53 9.99 -5.59
N ALA A 200 16.47 10.79 -5.49
CA ALA A 200 16.47 12.19 -5.92
C ALA A 200 17.50 13.03 -5.15
N ASN A 201 17.69 12.78 -3.85
CA ASN A 201 18.71 13.45 -3.05
C ASN A 201 20.15 13.10 -3.47
N ILE A 202 20.42 11.85 -3.85
CA ILE A 202 21.74 11.44 -4.36
C ILE A 202 22.04 12.15 -5.69
N LEU A 203 21.03 12.30 -6.56
CA LEU A 203 21.17 13.04 -7.83
C LEU A 203 21.32 14.55 -7.63
N ALA A 204 20.58 15.14 -6.69
CA ALA A 204 20.58 16.59 -6.46
C ALA A 204 21.85 17.09 -5.77
N ASN A 205 22.35 16.35 -4.78
CA ASN A 205 23.43 16.82 -3.89
C ASN A 205 24.79 16.21 -4.21
N GLY A 206 24.85 15.16 -5.04
CA GLY A 206 26.06 14.40 -5.28
C GLY A 206 26.45 13.55 -4.06
N GLY A 207 26.44 12.23 -4.22
CA GLY A 207 27.01 11.31 -3.23
C GLY A 207 28.49 11.02 -3.49
N PRO A 208 29.18 10.35 -2.53
CA PRO A 208 30.49 9.77 -2.81
C PRO A 208 30.45 8.90 -4.08
N ALA A 209 31.58 8.76 -4.77
CA ALA A 209 31.67 7.91 -5.96
C ALA A 209 31.08 6.50 -5.69
N GLY A 210 30.20 6.02 -6.57
CA GLY A 210 29.51 4.74 -6.41
C GLY A 210 28.25 4.76 -5.52
N SER A 211 27.78 5.92 -5.05
CA SER A 211 26.55 6.02 -4.24
C SER A 211 25.30 5.52 -4.97
N LEU A 212 25.21 5.74 -6.28
CA LEU A 212 24.12 5.24 -7.13
C LEU A 212 24.22 3.73 -7.32
N ASP A 213 25.41 3.21 -7.62
CA ASP A 213 25.63 1.76 -7.78
C ASP A 213 25.30 1.00 -6.49
N ASN A 214 25.74 1.52 -5.34
CA ASN A 214 25.40 0.96 -4.03
C ASN A 214 23.89 1.03 -3.72
N TYR A 215 23.21 2.11 -4.12
CA TYR A 215 21.77 2.22 -3.98
C TYR A 215 21.04 1.17 -4.83
N PHE A 216 21.45 0.99 -6.09
CA PHE A 216 20.88 0.01 -7.01
C PHE A 216 21.11 -1.43 -6.55
N ILE A 217 22.31 -1.77 -6.06
CA ILE A 217 22.61 -3.09 -5.50
C ILE A 217 21.72 -3.37 -4.28
N LYS A 218 21.61 -2.40 -3.38
CA LYS A 218 20.79 -2.54 -2.16
C LYS A 218 19.31 -2.68 -2.49
N LEU A 219 18.82 -1.94 -3.47
CA LEU A 219 17.44 -2.04 -3.95
C LEU A 219 17.18 -3.45 -4.52
N ASN A 220 18.05 -3.94 -5.40
CA ASN A 220 17.94 -5.27 -6.01
C ASN A 220 17.87 -6.38 -4.95
N LEU A 221 18.72 -6.28 -3.92
CA LEU A 221 18.72 -7.22 -2.80
C LEU A 221 17.44 -7.17 -1.94
N ASP A 222 16.87 -5.98 -1.72
CA ASP A 222 15.63 -5.81 -0.96
C ASP A 222 14.43 -6.48 -1.66
N ILE A 223 14.37 -6.35 -2.99
CA ILE A 223 13.32 -6.94 -3.84
C ILE A 223 13.41 -8.46 -3.83
N ASP A 224 14.62 -9.00 -4.03
CA ASP A 224 14.87 -10.44 -4.01
C ASP A 224 14.50 -11.02 -2.62
N THR A 225 14.87 -10.32 -1.55
CA THR A 225 14.52 -10.72 -0.18
C THR A 225 13.00 -10.69 0.06
N ARG A 226 12.29 -9.73 -0.54
CA ARG A 226 10.84 -9.62 -0.40
C ARG A 226 10.09 -10.69 -1.19
N LEU A 227 10.49 -10.98 -2.43
CA LEU A 227 9.95 -12.11 -3.23
C LEU A 227 10.07 -13.42 -2.46
N PHE A 228 11.26 -13.67 -1.90
CA PHE A 228 11.50 -14.86 -1.11
C PHE A 228 10.59 -14.92 0.13
N THR A 229 10.49 -13.81 0.88
CA THR A 229 9.64 -13.73 2.07
C THR A 229 8.16 -14.00 1.74
N LEU A 230 7.65 -13.48 0.63
CA LEU A 230 6.26 -13.69 0.22
C LEU A 230 5.96 -15.14 -0.14
N ALA A 231 6.90 -15.81 -0.81
CA ALA A 231 6.75 -17.23 -1.11
C ALA A 231 6.79 -18.08 0.17
N VAL A 232 7.67 -17.75 1.12
CA VAL A 232 7.70 -18.39 2.46
C VAL A 232 6.36 -18.21 3.16
N GLN A 233 5.80 -17.00 3.12
CA GLN A 233 4.48 -16.73 3.71
C GLN A 233 3.41 -17.62 3.07
N SER A 234 3.30 -17.66 1.73
CA SER A 234 2.29 -18.50 1.08
C SER A 234 2.48 -20.00 1.34
N ALA A 235 3.71 -20.46 1.51
CA ALA A 235 4.04 -21.86 1.80
C ALA A 235 3.79 -22.27 3.26
N SER A 236 3.80 -21.33 4.21
CA SER A 236 3.78 -21.62 5.66
C SER A 236 2.53 -22.31 6.20
N GLY A 237 1.49 -22.56 5.38
CA GLY A 237 0.25 -23.22 5.79
C GLY A 237 -0.67 -22.39 6.70
N ILE A 238 -0.16 -21.30 7.27
CA ILE A 238 -0.85 -20.41 8.23
C ILE A 238 -1.89 -19.51 7.54
N TYR A 239 -1.68 -19.19 6.25
CA TYR A 239 -2.53 -18.26 5.50
C TYR A 239 -3.70 -18.97 4.83
N CYS A 240 -4.90 -18.38 4.95
CA CYS A 240 -6.11 -18.90 4.31
C CYS A 240 -6.08 -18.67 2.79
N ALA A 241 -7.02 -19.29 2.05
CA ALA A 241 -7.05 -19.20 0.59
C ALA A 241 -7.18 -17.76 0.06
N ASP A 242 -7.90 -16.89 0.78
CA ASP A 242 -8.06 -15.49 0.38
C ASP A 242 -6.80 -14.65 0.69
N ASP A 243 -6.11 -14.93 1.79
CA ASP A 243 -4.81 -14.33 2.10
C ASP A 243 -3.74 -14.73 1.07
N ARG A 244 -3.79 -15.98 0.55
CA ARG A 244 -2.85 -16.44 -0.49
C ARG A 244 -3.09 -15.81 -1.85
N LYS A 245 -4.33 -15.55 -2.26
CA LYS A 245 -4.62 -14.74 -3.47
C LYS A 245 -4.01 -13.35 -3.35
N GLN A 246 -4.02 -12.83 -2.14
CA GLN A 246 -3.47 -11.53 -1.83
C GLN A 246 -1.94 -11.53 -1.87
N ILE A 247 -1.29 -12.55 -1.30
CA ILE A 247 0.17 -12.77 -1.43
C ILE A 247 0.56 -13.01 -2.91
N GLN A 248 -0.26 -13.72 -3.69
CA GLN A 248 0.00 -13.98 -5.11
C GLN A 248 -0.02 -12.72 -5.98
N MET A 249 -1.04 -11.88 -5.82
CA MET A 249 -1.13 -10.59 -6.52
C MET A 249 0.09 -9.72 -6.18
N GLU A 250 0.49 -9.75 -4.92
CA GLU A 250 1.62 -9.02 -4.40
C GLU A 250 2.96 -9.54 -4.93
N PHE A 251 3.11 -10.84 -5.04
CA PHE A 251 4.25 -11.47 -5.69
C PHE A 251 4.34 -11.05 -7.17
N ASN A 252 3.22 -11.11 -7.91
CA ASN A 252 3.18 -10.78 -9.34
C ASN A 252 3.53 -9.31 -9.63
N GLU A 253 2.97 -8.37 -8.87
CA GLU A 253 3.26 -6.95 -9.04
C GLU A 253 4.76 -6.67 -8.80
N LEU A 254 5.36 -7.24 -7.75
CA LEU A 254 6.79 -7.06 -7.47
C LEU A 254 7.69 -7.76 -8.50
N PHE A 255 7.25 -8.92 -9.00
CA PHE A 255 7.96 -9.68 -10.03
C PHE A 255 7.95 -8.94 -11.39
N ASP A 256 6.83 -8.32 -11.76
CA ASP A 256 6.74 -7.47 -12.95
C ASP A 256 7.60 -6.20 -12.81
N GLU A 257 7.64 -5.60 -11.61
CA GLU A 257 8.49 -4.44 -11.33
C GLU A 257 9.98 -4.78 -11.42
N LEU A 258 10.39 -5.95 -10.91
CA LEU A 258 11.75 -6.48 -11.03
C LEU A 258 12.15 -6.64 -12.51
N LYS A 259 11.28 -7.22 -13.35
CA LYS A 259 11.55 -7.37 -14.79
C LYS A 259 11.71 -6.04 -15.50
N ARG A 260 10.91 -5.04 -15.11
CA ARG A 260 11.06 -3.68 -15.64
C ARG A 260 12.39 -3.05 -15.18
N TYR A 261 12.81 -3.28 -13.94
CA TYR A 261 14.08 -2.79 -13.39
C TYR A 261 15.29 -3.32 -14.11
N GLU A 262 15.33 -4.62 -14.36
CA GLU A 262 16.40 -5.23 -15.12
C GLU A 262 16.47 -4.66 -16.54
N LYS A 263 15.33 -4.45 -17.20
CA LYS A 263 15.29 -3.86 -18.55
C LYS A 263 15.92 -2.47 -18.62
N ILE A 264 15.87 -1.70 -17.54
CA ILE A 264 16.35 -0.32 -17.50
C ILE A 264 17.80 -0.22 -17.02
N THR A 265 18.15 -0.98 -15.99
CA THR A 265 19.48 -0.89 -15.36
C THR A 265 20.48 -1.89 -15.94
N GLY A 266 20.01 -2.95 -16.60
CA GLY A 266 20.84 -4.07 -17.03
C GLY A 266 21.33 -4.97 -15.88
N MET A 267 21.00 -4.64 -14.62
CA MET A 267 21.35 -5.47 -13.47
C MET A 267 20.42 -6.67 -13.39
N LYS A 268 20.98 -7.87 -13.51
CA LYS A 268 20.23 -9.12 -13.35
C LYS A 268 19.89 -9.36 -11.89
N SER A 269 18.62 -9.64 -11.60
CA SER A 269 18.19 -10.17 -10.29
C SER A 269 18.40 -11.68 -10.21
N MET A 270 18.50 -12.21 -8.98
CA MET A 270 18.60 -13.65 -8.71
C MET A 270 17.39 -14.45 -9.24
N PHE A 271 16.24 -13.80 -9.45
CA PHE A 271 14.97 -14.43 -9.80
C PHE A 271 14.46 -14.13 -11.19
N ASN A 272 15.26 -13.47 -12.04
CA ASN A 272 14.85 -13.04 -13.37
C ASN A 272 14.36 -14.17 -14.30
N ASP A 273 14.92 -15.37 -14.16
CA ASP A 273 14.57 -16.52 -15.01
C ASP A 273 13.22 -17.16 -14.65
N LEU A 274 12.56 -16.73 -13.56
CA LEU A 274 11.29 -17.32 -13.14
C LEU A 274 10.18 -17.04 -14.18
N LYS A 275 9.41 -18.09 -14.50
CA LYS A 275 8.21 -17.96 -15.32
C LYS A 275 7.01 -17.69 -14.41
N ASN A 276 6.26 -16.62 -14.69
CA ASN A 276 5.10 -16.09 -13.93
C ASN A 276 4.57 -17.04 -12.85
N PRO A 277 5.18 -17.01 -11.65
CA PRO A 277 4.94 -18.02 -10.63
C PRO A 277 3.54 -17.90 -10.04
N THR A 278 2.97 -19.02 -9.63
CA THR A 278 1.70 -19.09 -8.89
C THR A 278 1.95 -19.55 -7.46
N LEU A 279 1.22 -18.98 -6.51
CA LEU A 279 1.24 -19.19 -5.06
C LEU A 279 -0.18 -19.46 -4.54
N LEU A 280 -1.11 -19.81 -5.44
CA LEU A 280 -2.53 -19.97 -5.10
C LEU A 280 -2.77 -21.22 -4.25
N THR A 281 -1.96 -22.26 -4.42
CA THR A 281 -1.95 -23.44 -3.55
C THR A 281 -0.67 -23.52 -2.73
N GLN A 282 -0.71 -24.28 -1.62
CA GLN A 282 0.46 -24.52 -0.78
C GLN A 282 1.59 -25.19 -1.56
N LYS A 283 1.21 -26.15 -2.41
CA LYS A 283 2.13 -26.91 -3.23
C LYS A 283 2.85 -26.00 -4.23
N ASP A 284 2.14 -25.09 -4.89
CA ASP A 284 2.77 -24.15 -5.82
C ASP A 284 3.77 -23.22 -5.10
N ALA A 285 3.44 -22.79 -3.88
CA ALA A 285 4.32 -21.97 -3.07
C ALA A 285 5.57 -22.72 -2.57
N GLU A 286 5.43 -23.97 -2.18
CA GLU A 286 6.53 -24.85 -1.78
C GLU A 286 7.47 -25.15 -2.97
N GLU A 287 6.93 -25.43 -4.15
CA GLU A 287 7.70 -25.63 -5.38
C GLU A 287 8.51 -24.37 -5.75
N LEU A 288 7.89 -23.19 -5.64
CA LEU A 288 8.58 -21.93 -5.89
C LEU A 288 9.68 -21.65 -4.86
N MET A 289 9.45 -21.94 -3.58
CA MET A 289 10.44 -21.81 -2.52
C MET A 289 11.69 -22.65 -2.79
N ILE A 290 11.50 -23.91 -3.21
CA ILE A 290 12.61 -24.80 -3.54
C ILE A 290 13.43 -24.23 -4.72
N LEU A 291 12.74 -23.74 -5.75
CA LEU A 291 13.37 -23.13 -6.91
C LEU A 291 14.18 -21.88 -6.53
N MET A 292 13.63 -21.02 -5.68
CA MET A 292 14.30 -19.80 -5.22
C MET A 292 15.48 -20.10 -4.28
N ALA A 293 15.36 -21.08 -3.39
CA ALA A 293 16.45 -21.54 -2.55
C ALA A 293 17.62 -22.12 -3.37
N GLY A 294 17.30 -22.85 -4.45
CA GLY A 294 18.29 -23.32 -5.43
C GLY A 294 19.05 -22.17 -6.09
N LYS A 295 18.34 -21.14 -6.54
CA LYS A 295 18.95 -19.93 -7.13
C LYS A 295 19.85 -19.16 -6.15
N PHE A 296 19.46 -19.05 -4.87
CA PHE A 296 20.32 -18.48 -3.83
C PHE A 296 21.63 -19.27 -3.65
N ALA A 297 21.56 -20.60 -3.72
CA ALA A 297 22.75 -21.44 -3.62
C ALA A 297 23.67 -21.33 -4.86
N GLU A 298 23.10 -21.14 -6.05
CA GLU A 298 23.85 -20.87 -7.29
C GLU A 298 24.54 -19.51 -7.25
N SER A 299 23.86 -18.47 -6.78
CA SER A 299 24.42 -17.12 -6.70
C SER A 299 25.60 -17.00 -5.72
N LYS A 300 25.70 -17.85 -4.70
CA LYS A 300 26.86 -17.87 -3.77
C LYS A 300 28.14 -18.47 -4.37
N LYS A 301 28.05 -19.13 -5.53
CA LYS A 301 29.19 -19.76 -6.21
C LYS A 301 29.89 -18.84 -7.21
N ASN A 302 29.27 -17.73 -7.59
CA ASN A 302 29.79 -16.73 -8.52
C ASN A 302 30.13 -15.44 -7.77
#